data_AF-A0A9X2F2F7-F1
#
_entry.id   AF-A0A9X2F2F7-F1
#
_cell.length_a   1.000
_cell.length_b   1.000
_cell.length_c   1.000
_cell.angle_alpha   90.00
_cell.angle_beta   90.00
_cell.angle_gamma   90.00
#
_symmetry.space_group_name_H-M   'P 1'
#
loop_
_entity.id
_entity.type
_entity.pdbx_description
1 polymer ?
#
loop_
_entity_poly.entity_id
_entity_poly.type
_entity_poly.pdbx_seq_one_letter_code
_entity_poly.pdbx_strand_id
1 'polypeptide(L)'
;MKGNRKYITILTVMVLAYGLIEYYRPKPINWTITLSNKDKIPFGTFATYELLKDIFPKQKIKSTRLPVFNQLTETSDTAGNYIFVAPAFSIDTNDVSKILDYVARGNSVFIAASSIDGKLADKLGVETAREINEKEFTTQLVWSQTEPKYTFKQPRDNSFFDSLDNKRTVVLGRKNKDKPDFIKVKHGKGNFYLNTNSTAFSNYFVLDKATSDYAFKCLSYLPVQPVIWDEYLKQGRVGEDDVFRVLFEHASLKWAYYIMILGILIFIIFEAKRRQRIIPVIEPLPNNTLEFTKVIGALYFNKADHTDAAKKKVNFLLEFIRTHFFERTNELDGDFIEHFTRKTGWDKEKMQQLIETVRWVRLLPDNYELAESDLIQLNNLIEEFYQFIAEAKHPSVGVNNNN
;
A
#
# COMPACT_ATOMS: atom_id res chain seq x y z
N MET A 1 7.99 43.67 2.50
CA MET A 1 7.45 42.91 1.34
C MET A 1 6.54 43.75 0.40
N LYS A 2 6.72 45.08 0.27
CA LYS A 2 5.89 45.93 -0.65
C LYS A 2 6.32 45.87 -2.12
N GLY A 3 7.57 45.49 -2.43
CA GLY A 3 8.09 45.40 -3.81
C GLY A 3 7.62 44.20 -4.62
N ASN A 4 7.33 43.05 -3.98
CA ASN A 4 7.00 41.80 -4.69
C ASN A 4 5.53 41.66 -5.08
N ARG A 5 4.64 42.54 -4.59
CA ARG A 5 3.20 42.45 -4.88
C ARG A 5 2.89 42.52 -6.37
N LYS A 6 3.59 43.37 -7.13
CA LYS A 6 3.41 43.49 -8.59
C LYS A 6 3.77 42.19 -9.32
N TYR A 7 4.89 41.57 -8.97
CA TYR A 7 5.31 40.30 -9.57
C TYR A 7 4.38 39.15 -9.18
N ILE A 8 3.91 39.11 -7.94
CA ILE A 8 2.93 38.11 -7.48
C ILE A 8 1.61 38.30 -8.24
N THR A 9 1.10 39.52 -8.38
CA THR A 9 -0.13 39.78 -9.14
C THR A 9 0.02 39.38 -10.61
N ILE A 10 1.14 39.71 -11.26
CA ILE A 10 1.41 39.30 -12.65
C ILE A 10 1.44 37.77 -12.76
N LEU A 11 2.14 37.09 -11.86
CA LEU A 11 2.21 35.62 -11.85
C LEU A 11 0.84 35.00 -11.65
N THR A 12 0.05 35.50 -10.69
CA THR A 12 -1.31 35.00 -10.43
C THR A 12 -2.22 35.22 -11.64
N VAL A 13 -2.18 36.40 -12.26
CA VAL A 13 -2.95 36.69 -13.48
C VAL A 13 -2.52 35.77 -14.62
N MET A 14 -1.21 35.52 -14.78
CA MET A 14 -0.68 34.66 -15.83
C MET A 14 -1.08 33.19 -15.63
N VAL A 15 -1.06 32.69 -14.39
CA VAL A 15 -1.53 31.34 -14.04
C VAL A 15 -3.04 31.20 -14.26
N LEU A 16 -3.83 32.20 -13.86
CA LEU A 16 -5.27 32.22 -14.08
C LEU A 16 -5.62 32.28 -15.58
N ALA A 17 -4.91 33.12 -16.34
CA ALA A 17 -5.08 33.22 -17.80
C ALA A 17 -4.70 31.91 -18.49
N TYR A 18 -3.59 31.29 -18.11
CA TYR A 18 -3.20 29.97 -18.63
C TYR A 18 -4.24 28.89 -18.30
N GLY A 19 -4.74 28.86 -17.05
CA GLY A 19 -5.79 27.93 -16.63
C GLY A 19 -7.10 28.12 -17.42
N LEU A 20 -7.49 29.36 -17.68
CA LEU A 20 -8.64 29.68 -18.53
C LEU A 20 -8.43 29.21 -19.97
N ILE A 21 -7.25 29.46 -20.55
CA ILE A 21 -6.92 29.00 -21.91
C ILE A 21 -6.98 27.47 -22.00
N GLU A 22 -6.41 26.75 -21.04
CA GLU A 22 -6.43 25.28 -21.04
C GLU A 22 -7.85 24.72 -20.81
N TYR A 23 -8.66 25.39 -19.98
CA TYR A 23 -10.05 25.00 -19.74
C TYR A 23 -10.93 25.16 -20.99
N TYR A 24 -10.76 26.26 -21.73
CA TYR A 24 -11.52 26.52 -22.96
C TYR A 24 -10.91 25.89 -24.21
N ARG A 25 -9.71 25.29 -24.11
CA ARG A 25 -9.12 24.56 -25.23
C ARG A 25 -10.05 23.41 -25.60
N PRO A 26 -10.53 23.34 -26.86
CA PRO A 26 -11.37 22.24 -27.28
C PRO A 26 -10.58 20.94 -27.08
N LYS A 27 -11.23 19.97 -26.43
CA LYS A 27 -10.60 18.66 -26.20
C LYS A 27 -10.20 18.09 -27.56
N PRO A 28 -8.95 17.61 -27.71
CA PRO A 28 -8.54 16.99 -28.96
C PRO A 28 -9.48 15.82 -29.27
N ILE A 29 -9.86 15.70 -30.54
CA ILE A 29 -10.71 14.59 -30.98
C ILE A 29 -9.96 13.29 -30.71
N ASN A 30 -10.57 12.40 -29.94
CA ASN A 30 -10.02 11.09 -29.65
C ASN A 30 -10.26 10.16 -30.85
N TRP A 31 -9.20 9.78 -31.55
CA TRP A 31 -9.24 8.89 -32.72
C TRP A 31 -8.92 7.42 -32.40
N THR A 32 -8.99 7.03 -31.13
CA THR A 32 -8.80 5.62 -30.73
C THR A 32 -9.93 4.76 -31.31
N ILE A 33 -9.57 3.59 -31.83
CA ILE A 33 -10.51 2.63 -32.39
C ILE A 33 -11.05 1.74 -31.27
N THR A 34 -12.23 2.05 -30.77
CA THR A 34 -12.88 1.26 -29.70
C THR A 34 -13.99 0.37 -30.25
N LEU A 35 -14.68 0.82 -31.29
CA LEU A 35 -15.85 0.18 -31.92
C LEU A 35 -16.96 -0.18 -30.93
N SER A 36 -16.98 0.42 -29.73
CA SER A 36 -18.01 0.17 -28.72
C SER A 36 -19.32 0.87 -29.05
N ASN A 37 -20.44 0.20 -28.78
CA ASN A 37 -21.77 0.78 -28.92
C ASN A 37 -22.09 1.91 -27.92
N LYS A 38 -21.26 2.13 -26.89
CA LYS A 38 -21.42 3.25 -25.94
C LYS A 38 -20.62 4.48 -26.33
N ASP A 39 -19.63 4.31 -27.19
CA ASP A 39 -18.67 5.36 -27.50
C ASP A 39 -19.15 6.28 -28.62
N LYS A 40 -19.15 7.58 -28.34
CA LYS A 40 -19.52 8.66 -29.28
C LYS A 40 -18.32 9.27 -30.01
N ILE A 41 -17.12 8.76 -29.78
CA ILE A 41 -15.91 9.17 -30.51
C ILE A 41 -16.02 8.70 -31.99
N PRO A 42 -15.23 9.26 -32.93
CA PRO A 42 -15.31 8.90 -34.36
C PRO A 42 -15.30 7.39 -34.64
N PHE A 43 -14.43 6.63 -33.97
CA PHE A 43 -14.32 5.18 -34.18
C PHE A 43 -15.08 4.33 -33.13
N GLY A 44 -16.11 4.88 -32.49
CA GLY A 44 -17.13 4.10 -31.75
C GLY A 44 -18.27 3.65 -32.68
N THR A 45 -19.16 2.77 -32.22
CA THR A 45 -20.29 2.23 -33.03
C THR A 45 -21.67 2.67 -32.50
N PHE A 46 -21.73 3.70 -31.67
CA PHE A 46 -22.97 4.22 -31.08
C PHE A 46 -24.07 4.50 -32.12
N ALA A 47 -23.74 5.17 -33.23
CA ALA A 47 -24.68 5.48 -34.29
C ALA A 47 -25.24 4.21 -34.94
N THR A 48 -24.38 3.27 -35.30
CA THR A 48 -24.79 1.97 -35.88
C THR A 48 -25.70 1.19 -34.93
N TYR A 49 -25.36 1.17 -33.64
CA TYR A 49 -26.15 0.44 -32.64
C TYR A 49 -27.55 1.05 -32.48
N GLU A 50 -27.68 2.38 -32.46
CA GLU A 50 -28.98 3.05 -32.42
C GLU A 50 -29.82 2.77 -33.68
N LEU A 51 -29.18 2.74 -34.86
CA LEU A 51 -29.82 2.44 -36.14
C LEU A 51 -30.36 1.01 -36.25
N LEU A 52 -29.92 0.07 -35.40
CA LEU A 52 -30.45 -1.31 -35.39
C LEU A 52 -31.96 -1.35 -35.15
N LYS A 53 -32.53 -0.38 -34.43
CA LYS A 53 -33.97 -0.29 -34.17
C LYS A 53 -34.77 -0.08 -35.46
N ASP A 54 -34.18 0.63 -36.42
CA ASP A 54 -34.80 0.91 -37.72
C ASP A 54 -34.60 -0.25 -38.70
N ILE A 55 -33.45 -0.93 -38.64
CA ILE A 55 -33.14 -2.13 -39.45
C ILE A 55 -34.00 -3.33 -39.01
N PHE A 56 -34.19 -3.49 -37.70
CA PHE A 56 -34.89 -4.61 -37.09
C PHE A 56 -36.12 -4.13 -36.30
N PRO A 57 -37.15 -3.59 -36.99
CA PRO A 57 -38.29 -2.98 -36.32
C PRO A 57 -39.05 -4.01 -35.47
N LYS A 58 -39.45 -3.60 -34.26
CA LYS A 58 -40.17 -4.41 -33.26
C LYS A 58 -39.42 -5.65 -32.75
N GLN A 59 -38.13 -5.79 -33.04
CA GLN A 59 -37.30 -6.88 -32.53
C GLN A 59 -36.60 -6.48 -31.22
N LYS A 60 -36.30 -7.48 -30.38
CA LYS A 60 -35.51 -7.27 -29.17
C LYS A 60 -34.03 -7.13 -29.56
N ILE A 61 -33.44 -5.98 -29.26
CA ILE A 61 -32.00 -5.73 -29.44
C ILE A 61 -31.35 -5.73 -28.06
N LYS A 62 -30.38 -6.60 -27.85
CA LYS A 62 -29.62 -6.71 -26.59
C LYS A 62 -28.14 -6.67 -26.88
N SER A 63 -27.38 -5.99 -26.01
CA SER A 63 -25.92 -6.03 -26.03
C SER A 63 -25.43 -7.02 -24.98
N THR A 64 -24.37 -7.78 -25.28
CA THR A 64 -23.76 -8.73 -24.35
C THR A 64 -22.24 -8.52 -24.25
N ARG A 65 -21.68 -8.81 -23.07
CA ARG A 65 -20.23 -8.85 -22.80
C ARG A 65 -19.83 -10.23 -22.25
N LEU A 66 -20.59 -11.26 -22.61
CA LEU A 66 -20.30 -12.65 -22.27
C LEU A 66 -19.63 -13.34 -23.47
N PRO A 67 -18.71 -14.29 -23.23
CA PRO A 67 -18.23 -15.19 -24.27
C PRO A 67 -19.39 -15.91 -24.98
N VAL A 68 -19.16 -16.30 -26.23
CA VAL A 68 -20.20 -16.91 -27.07
C VAL A 68 -20.77 -18.17 -26.43
N PHE A 69 -19.91 -19.01 -25.83
CA PHE A 69 -20.29 -20.22 -25.15
C PHE A 69 -21.29 -19.96 -24.02
N ASN A 70 -21.01 -18.99 -23.14
CA ASN A 70 -21.90 -18.62 -22.04
C ASN A 70 -23.21 -18.03 -22.57
N GLN A 71 -23.12 -17.05 -23.47
CA GLN A 71 -24.29 -16.37 -24.03
C GLN A 71 -25.28 -17.36 -24.66
N LEU A 72 -24.78 -18.33 -25.43
CA LEU A 72 -25.59 -19.29 -26.18
C LEU A 72 -25.97 -20.55 -25.38
N THR A 73 -25.35 -20.80 -24.23
CA THR A 73 -25.69 -21.94 -23.36
C THR A 73 -26.68 -21.53 -22.26
N GLU A 74 -26.47 -20.36 -21.64
CA GLU A 74 -27.30 -19.88 -20.53
C GLU A 74 -28.63 -19.27 -21.02
N THR A 75 -28.68 -18.80 -22.26
CA THR A 75 -29.89 -18.17 -22.85
C THR A 75 -30.56 -19.13 -23.83
N SER A 76 -31.45 -19.99 -23.33
CA SER A 76 -32.09 -21.09 -24.09
C SER A 76 -32.98 -20.67 -25.27
N ASP A 77 -33.25 -19.37 -25.42
CA ASP A 77 -34.31 -18.87 -26.30
C ASP A 77 -33.83 -17.67 -27.16
N THR A 78 -32.86 -17.93 -28.03
CA THR A 78 -32.21 -16.88 -28.83
C THR A 78 -32.14 -17.22 -30.31
N ALA A 79 -33.25 -17.65 -30.92
CA ALA A 79 -33.31 -17.63 -32.37
C ALA A 79 -33.17 -16.18 -32.87
N GLY A 80 -32.21 -15.90 -33.75
CA GLY A 80 -31.99 -14.54 -34.24
C GLY A 80 -30.64 -14.25 -34.90
N ASN A 81 -30.27 -12.98 -34.86
CA ASN A 81 -29.04 -12.43 -35.41
C ASN A 81 -28.02 -12.20 -34.29
N TYR A 82 -26.79 -12.70 -34.46
CA TYR A 82 -25.68 -12.37 -33.58
C TYR A 82 -24.65 -11.54 -34.36
N ILE A 83 -24.47 -10.28 -33.95
CA ILE A 83 -23.65 -9.29 -34.64
C ILE A 83 -22.38 -9.00 -33.85
N PHE A 84 -21.24 -9.12 -34.51
CA PHE A 84 -19.91 -8.77 -34.02
C PHE A 84 -19.34 -7.66 -34.90
N VAL A 85 -18.89 -6.57 -34.27
CA VAL A 85 -18.10 -5.52 -34.91
C VAL A 85 -16.87 -5.30 -34.05
N ALA A 86 -15.68 -5.69 -34.51
CA ALA A 86 -14.47 -5.64 -33.70
C ALA A 86 -13.23 -5.42 -34.59
N PRO A 87 -12.09 -4.92 -34.07
CA PRO A 87 -10.90 -4.72 -34.90
C PRO A 87 -10.39 -6.03 -35.53
N ALA A 88 -10.47 -7.13 -34.79
CA ALA A 88 -10.14 -8.47 -35.26
C ALA A 88 -11.15 -9.46 -34.67
N PHE A 89 -11.38 -10.58 -35.37
CA PHE A 89 -12.26 -11.64 -34.91
C PHE A 89 -11.47 -12.95 -34.79
N SER A 90 -11.33 -13.41 -33.55
CA SER A 90 -10.79 -14.72 -33.21
C SER A 90 -11.46 -15.17 -31.92
N ILE A 91 -11.90 -16.43 -31.89
CA ILE A 91 -12.63 -17.03 -30.77
C ILE A 91 -12.07 -18.41 -30.47
N ASP A 92 -12.26 -18.87 -29.23
CA ASP A 92 -11.75 -20.17 -28.80
C ASP A 92 -12.54 -21.35 -29.38
N THR A 93 -12.06 -22.56 -29.13
CA THR A 93 -12.64 -23.79 -29.73
C THR A 93 -14.06 -24.09 -29.24
N ASN A 94 -14.37 -23.76 -27.99
CA ASN A 94 -15.69 -23.98 -27.41
C ASN A 94 -16.70 -22.98 -28.01
N ASP A 95 -16.30 -21.72 -28.13
CA ASP A 95 -17.07 -20.67 -28.79
C ASP A 95 -17.34 -21.02 -30.27
N VAL A 96 -16.32 -21.53 -30.98
CA VAL A 96 -16.47 -21.99 -32.37
C VAL A 96 -17.52 -23.09 -32.50
N SER A 97 -17.52 -24.09 -31.61
CA SER A 97 -18.53 -25.15 -31.67
C SER A 97 -19.93 -24.57 -31.48
N LYS A 98 -20.10 -23.70 -30.48
CA LYS A 98 -21.41 -23.14 -30.15
C LYS A 98 -21.94 -22.21 -31.23
N ILE A 99 -21.09 -21.38 -31.84
CA ILE A 99 -21.51 -20.47 -32.90
C ILE A 99 -21.86 -21.21 -34.19
N LEU A 100 -21.16 -22.31 -34.51
CA LEU A 100 -21.50 -23.16 -35.65
C LEU A 100 -22.83 -23.88 -35.42
N ASP A 101 -23.04 -24.47 -34.24
CA ASP A 101 -24.31 -25.10 -33.87
C ASP A 101 -25.47 -24.09 -33.92
N TYR A 102 -25.20 -22.86 -33.47
CA TYR A 102 -26.17 -21.76 -33.50
C TYR A 102 -26.63 -21.44 -34.92
N VAL A 103 -25.69 -21.26 -35.85
CA VAL A 103 -26.00 -21.02 -37.26
C VAL A 103 -26.62 -22.25 -37.91
N ALA A 104 -26.15 -23.45 -37.59
CA ALA A 104 -26.69 -24.70 -38.14
C ALA A 104 -28.19 -24.88 -37.86
N ARG A 105 -28.69 -24.36 -36.71
CA ARG A 105 -30.11 -24.33 -36.35
C ARG A 105 -30.97 -23.37 -37.17
N GLY A 106 -30.38 -22.49 -37.98
CA GLY A 106 -31.11 -21.54 -38.83
C GLY A 106 -30.88 -20.06 -38.50
N ASN A 107 -30.05 -19.77 -37.51
CA ASN A 107 -29.76 -18.40 -37.10
C ASN A 107 -28.73 -17.73 -38.03
N SER A 108 -28.60 -16.41 -37.91
CA SER A 108 -27.63 -15.64 -38.69
C SER A 108 -26.56 -15.04 -37.80
N VAL A 109 -25.31 -15.09 -38.25
CA VAL A 109 -24.18 -14.44 -37.57
C VAL A 109 -23.56 -13.43 -38.52
N PHE A 110 -23.37 -12.21 -38.05
CA PHE A 110 -22.70 -11.14 -38.79
C PHE A 110 -21.40 -10.78 -38.10
N ILE A 111 -20.30 -10.76 -38.83
CA ILE A 111 -18.97 -10.43 -38.31
C ILE A 111 -18.36 -9.36 -39.21
N ALA A 112 -18.12 -8.17 -38.65
CA ALA A 112 -17.30 -7.15 -39.26
C ALA A 112 -15.97 -7.02 -38.49
N ALA A 113 -14.87 -7.40 -39.13
CA ALA A 113 -13.54 -7.39 -38.53
C ALA A 113 -12.44 -7.22 -39.58
N SER A 114 -11.36 -6.52 -39.24
CA SER A 114 -10.24 -6.35 -40.17
C SER A 114 -9.49 -7.65 -40.45
N SER A 115 -9.56 -8.62 -39.54
CA SER A 115 -9.10 -9.98 -39.77
C SER A 115 -10.08 -10.97 -39.14
N ILE A 116 -10.27 -12.10 -39.80
CA ILE A 116 -11.14 -13.19 -39.33
C ILE A 116 -10.30 -14.44 -39.41
N ASP A 117 -9.73 -14.83 -38.26
CA ASP A 117 -8.66 -15.82 -38.20
C ASP A 117 -9.01 -16.99 -37.26
N GLY A 118 -8.22 -18.06 -37.36
CA GLY A 118 -8.30 -19.22 -36.49
C GLY A 118 -9.40 -20.21 -36.88
N LYS A 119 -9.79 -21.06 -35.93
CA LYS A 119 -10.58 -22.27 -36.20
C LYS A 119 -11.95 -22.01 -36.84
N LEU A 120 -12.55 -20.83 -36.63
CA LEU A 120 -13.79 -20.49 -37.32
C LEU A 120 -13.53 -20.27 -38.82
N ALA A 121 -12.50 -19.48 -39.15
CA ALA A 121 -12.11 -19.18 -40.52
C ALA A 121 -11.78 -20.48 -41.28
N ASP A 122 -10.99 -21.36 -40.68
CA ASP A 122 -10.64 -22.68 -41.24
C ASP A 122 -11.88 -23.52 -41.57
N LYS A 123 -12.86 -23.57 -40.65
CA LYS A 123 -14.10 -24.33 -40.83
C LYS A 123 -15.04 -23.72 -41.87
N LEU A 124 -15.01 -22.40 -42.02
CA LEU A 124 -15.77 -21.68 -43.04
C LEU A 124 -15.05 -21.66 -44.40
N GLY A 125 -13.77 -22.01 -44.45
CA GLY A 125 -12.95 -22.02 -45.66
C GLY A 125 -12.70 -20.62 -46.18
N VAL A 126 -12.35 -19.69 -45.29
CA VAL A 126 -12.07 -18.28 -45.62
C VAL A 126 -10.72 -17.87 -45.07
N GLU A 127 -9.97 -17.08 -45.84
CA GLU A 127 -8.70 -16.49 -45.41
C GLU A 127 -8.70 -14.99 -45.68
N THR A 128 -8.26 -14.20 -44.70
CA THR A 128 -8.17 -12.74 -44.84
C THR A 128 -6.75 -12.29 -45.11
N ALA A 129 -6.56 -11.40 -46.09
CA ALA A 129 -5.31 -10.71 -46.37
C ALA A 129 -5.48 -9.20 -46.21
N ARG A 130 -4.38 -8.48 -46.02
CA ARG A 130 -4.36 -7.03 -45.78
C ARG A 130 -3.45 -6.31 -46.77
N GLU A 131 -3.93 -5.19 -47.30
CA GLU A 131 -3.09 -4.27 -48.08
C GLU A 131 -2.45 -3.21 -47.20
N ILE A 132 -1.13 -3.04 -47.37
CA ILE A 132 -0.34 -2.04 -46.67
C ILE A 132 -0.24 -0.79 -47.56
N ASN A 133 -0.24 0.41 -46.96
CA ASN A 133 -0.04 1.71 -47.62
C ASN A 133 -1.18 2.25 -48.48
N GLU A 134 -2.35 1.65 -48.44
CA GLU A 134 -3.53 2.19 -49.13
C GLU A 134 -4.15 3.35 -48.35
N LYS A 135 -4.18 4.54 -48.97
CA LYS A 135 -4.69 5.79 -48.36
C LYS A 135 -6.19 5.97 -48.53
N GLU A 136 -6.77 5.33 -49.53
CA GLU A 136 -8.19 5.27 -49.80
C GLU A 136 -8.49 4.00 -50.58
N PHE A 137 -9.65 3.39 -50.33
CA PHE A 137 -10.17 2.35 -51.20
C PHE A 137 -11.64 2.57 -51.44
N THR A 138 -12.16 1.78 -52.36
CA THR A 138 -13.58 1.80 -52.68
C THR A 138 -14.21 0.44 -52.56
N THR A 139 -15.43 0.39 -52.03
CA THR A 139 -16.22 -0.84 -51.90
C THR A 139 -17.53 -0.67 -52.65
N GLN A 140 -17.97 -1.74 -53.31
CA GLN A 140 -19.26 -1.81 -53.97
C GLN A 140 -20.02 -3.06 -53.52
N LEU A 141 -21.29 -2.88 -53.12
CA LEU A 141 -22.17 -3.99 -52.79
C LEU A 141 -22.76 -4.61 -54.07
N VAL A 142 -22.92 -5.92 -54.09
CA VAL A 142 -23.29 -6.72 -55.28
C VAL A 142 -24.82 -6.86 -55.43
N TRP A 143 -25.62 -6.22 -54.56
CA TRP A 143 -27.09 -6.31 -54.55
C TRP A 143 -27.77 -5.93 -55.88
N SER A 144 -27.19 -4.97 -56.63
CA SER A 144 -27.70 -4.52 -57.94
C SER A 144 -26.57 -3.92 -58.78
N GLN A 145 -26.65 -4.00 -60.11
CA GLN A 145 -25.63 -3.44 -61.04
C GLN A 145 -25.53 -1.91 -61.00
N THR A 146 -26.44 -1.23 -60.28
CA THR A 146 -26.52 0.23 -60.16
C THR A 146 -26.10 0.75 -58.77
N GLU A 147 -25.56 -0.10 -57.90
CA GLU A 147 -25.22 0.31 -56.52
C GLU A 147 -24.07 1.34 -56.48
N PRO A 148 -24.17 2.34 -55.58
CA PRO A 148 -23.15 3.37 -55.44
C PRO A 148 -21.84 2.77 -54.95
N LYS A 149 -20.76 3.39 -55.42
CA LYS A 149 -19.39 3.08 -55.03
C LYS A 149 -19.06 3.86 -53.76
N TYR A 150 -18.82 3.17 -52.65
CA TYR A 150 -18.45 3.79 -51.38
C TYR A 150 -16.96 4.03 -51.33
N THR A 151 -16.54 5.24 -50.98
CA THR A 151 -15.12 5.60 -50.88
C THR A 151 -14.73 5.80 -49.44
N PHE A 152 -13.87 4.93 -48.91
CA PHE A 152 -13.34 5.02 -47.56
C PHE A 152 -11.98 5.73 -47.62
N LYS A 153 -11.94 6.97 -47.12
CA LYS A 153 -10.71 7.77 -47.00
C LYS A 153 -10.02 7.51 -45.67
N GLN A 154 -8.69 7.42 -45.69
CA GLN A 154 -7.86 7.08 -44.52
C GLN A 154 -8.39 5.87 -43.74
N PRO A 155 -8.70 4.77 -44.44
CA PRO A 155 -9.24 3.57 -43.80
C PRO A 155 -8.25 3.01 -42.78
N ARG A 156 -8.80 2.49 -41.67
CA ARG A 156 -8.02 1.77 -40.66
C ARG A 156 -7.95 0.27 -40.98
N ASP A 157 -8.95 -0.23 -41.70
CA ASP A 157 -9.07 -1.61 -42.16
C ASP A 157 -8.88 -1.66 -43.67
N ASN A 158 -7.86 -2.36 -44.14
CA ASN A 158 -7.55 -2.49 -45.58
C ASN A 158 -7.55 -3.95 -46.02
N SER A 159 -8.40 -4.75 -45.41
CA SER A 159 -8.41 -6.20 -45.58
C SER A 159 -9.45 -6.66 -46.59
N PHE A 160 -9.22 -7.82 -47.17
CA PHE A 160 -10.10 -8.50 -48.11
C PHE A 160 -9.96 -10.02 -47.93
N PHE A 161 -10.88 -10.79 -48.48
CA PHE A 161 -10.79 -12.24 -48.49
C PHE A 161 -9.93 -12.71 -49.66
N ASP A 162 -8.83 -13.40 -49.36
CA ASP A 162 -7.87 -13.91 -50.36
C ASP A 162 -8.29 -15.28 -50.90
N SER A 163 -8.80 -16.14 -50.02
CA SER A 163 -9.29 -17.48 -50.34
C SER A 163 -10.71 -17.69 -49.83
N LEU A 164 -11.55 -18.33 -50.65
CA LEU A 164 -12.97 -18.59 -50.38
C LEU A 164 -13.38 -19.99 -50.86
N ASP A 165 -14.19 -20.70 -50.07
CA ASP A 165 -14.92 -21.88 -50.56
C ASP A 165 -16.09 -21.47 -51.46
N ASN A 166 -15.85 -21.46 -52.78
CA ASN A 166 -16.82 -21.08 -53.81
C ASN A 166 -18.12 -21.90 -53.81
N LYS A 167 -18.17 -23.08 -53.19
CA LYS A 167 -19.40 -23.90 -53.17
C LYS A 167 -20.40 -23.43 -52.11
N ARG A 168 -19.91 -22.82 -51.04
CA ARG A 168 -20.71 -22.41 -49.87
C ARG A 168 -20.80 -20.89 -49.70
N THR A 169 -20.01 -20.14 -50.46
CA THR A 169 -19.83 -18.70 -50.30
C THR A 169 -20.44 -17.91 -51.46
N VAL A 170 -21.15 -16.85 -51.13
CA VAL A 170 -21.66 -15.84 -52.08
C VAL A 170 -21.00 -14.51 -51.75
N VAL A 171 -20.38 -13.87 -52.75
CA VAL A 171 -19.77 -12.55 -52.59
C VAL A 171 -20.85 -11.47 -52.61
N LEU A 172 -20.92 -10.67 -51.55
CA LEU A 172 -21.90 -9.60 -51.35
C LEU A 172 -21.30 -8.20 -51.54
N GLY A 173 -19.98 -8.07 -51.47
CA GLY A 173 -19.26 -6.81 -51.69
C GLY A 173 -17.88 -7.06 -52.29
N ARG A 174 -17.40 -6.07 -53.06
CA ARG A 174 -16.04 -6.06 -53.59
C ARG A 174 -15.34 -4.74 -53.32
N LYS A 175 -14.17 -4.84 -52.72
CA LYS A 175 -13.15 -3.80 -52.61
C LYS A 175 -12.39 -3.67 -53.93
N ASN A 176 -12.20 -2.44 -54.38
CA ASN A 176 -11.46 -2.07 -55.60
C ASN A 176 -11.85 -2.90 -56.83
N LYS A 177 -13.16 -3.14 -56.98
CA LYS A 177 -13.83 -3.92 -58.04
C LYS A 177 -13.68 -5.44 -57.96
N ASP A 178 -12.52 -5.95 -57.56
CA ASP A 178 -12.21 -7.38 -57.77
C ASP A 178 -12.06 -8.18 -56.47
N LYS A 179 -11.73 -7.52 -55.35
CA LYS A 179 -11.37 -8.20 -54.10
C LYS A 179 -12.60 -8.37 -53.21
N PRO A 180 -13.05 -9.59 -52.87
CA PRO A 180 -14.19 -9.76 -51.98
C PRO A 180 -13.90 -9.18 -50.60
N ASP A 181 -14.77 -8.31 -50.09
CA ASP A 181 -14.65 -7.70 -48.75
C ASP A 181 -15.90 -7.90 -47.90
N PHE A 182 -17.01 -8.35 -48.51
CA PHE A 182 -18.21 -8.77 -47.82
C PHE A 182 -18.76 -10.04 -48.46
N ILE A 183 -18.99 -11.08 -47.67
CA ILE A 183 -19.40 -12.40 -48.14
C ILE A 183 -20.49 -13.00 -47.25
N LYS A 184 -21.25 -13.94 -47.82
CA LYS A 184 -22.21 -14.79 -47.13
C LYS A 184 -21.78 -16.25 -47.25
N VAL A 185 -21.59 -16.94 -46.13
CA VAL A 185 -21.21 -18.35 -46.09
C VAL A 185 -22.36 -19.17 -45.52
N LYS A 186 -22.85 -20.16 -46.28
CA LYS A 186 -23.95 -21.03 -45.83
C LYS A 186 -23.43 -22.10 -44.87
N HIS A 187 -24.10 -22.26 -43.72
CA HIS A 187 -23.78 -23.30 -42.76
C HIS A 187 -25.06 -23.90 -42.13
N GLY A 188 -25.29 -25.20 -42.34
CA GLY A 188 -26.54 -25.86 -41.95
C GLY A 188 -27.77 -25.15 -42.53
N LYS A 189 -28.71 -24.74 -41.68
CA LYS A 189 -29.92 -24.00 -42.08
C LYS A 189 -29.74 -22.48 -42.08
N GLY A 190 -28.66 -21.96 -41.50
CA GLY A 190 -28.40 -20.53 -41.32
C GLY A 190 -27.26 -20.02 -42.19
N ASN A 191 -26.81 -18.80 -41.91
CA ASN A 191 -25.75 -18.14 -42.68
C ASN A 191 -24.81 -17.32 -41.79
N PHE A 192 -23.53 -17.32 -42.15
CA PHE A 192 -22.56 -16.32 -41.71
C PHE A 192 -22.48 -15.20 -42.74
N TYR A 193 -22.36 -13.96 -42.27
CA TYR A 193 -22.14 -12.76 -43.07
C TYR A 193 -20.83 -12.13 -42.57
N LEU A 194 -19.80 -12.11 -43.39
CA LEU A 194 -18.45 -11.73 -42.99
C LEU A 194 -18.00 -10.50 -43.79
N ASN A 195 -17.63 -9.42 -43.10
CA ASN A 195 -17.19 -8.16 -43.68
C ASN A 195 -15.78 -7.81 -43.16
N THR A 196 -14.85 -7.47 -44.04
CA THR A 196 -13.45 -7.17 -43.65
C THR A 196 -13.22 -5.72 -43.23
N ASN A 197 -14.26 -4.88 -43.25
CA ASN A 197 -14.18 -3.48 -42.87
C ASN A 197 -15.05 -3.19 -41.63
N SER A 198 -14.46 -3.36 -40.45
CA SER A 198 -15.10 -3.06 -39.17
C SER A 198 -15.32 -1.58 -38.95
N THR A 199 -14.38 -0.74 -39.42
CA THR A 199 -14.48 0.71 -39.25
C THR A 199 -15.61 1.34 -40.04
N ALA A 200 -16.08 0.72 -41.13
CA ALA A 200 -17.25 1.20 -41.85
C ALA A 200 -18.53 1.30 -40.99
N PHE A 201 -18.58 0.56 -39.88
CA PHE A 201 -19.68 0.59 -38.91
C PHE A 201 -19.47 1.61 -37.79
N SER A 202 -18.40 2.42 -37.87
CA SER A 202 -18.13 3.45 -36.87
C SER A 202 -18.90 4.74 -37.13
N ASN A 203 -19.06 5.56 -36.08
CA ASN A 203 -19.72 6.85 -36.13
C ASN A 203 -19.15 7.75 -37.24
N TYR A 204 -17.84 7.70 -37.48
CA TYR A 204 -17.17 8.49 -38.50
C TYR A 204 -17.72 8.21 -39.91
N PHE A 205 -17.76 6.93 -40.31
CA PHE A 205 -18.19 6.55 -41.66
C PHE A 205 -19.72 6.47 -41.81
N VAL A 206 -20.45 6.16 -40.74
CA VAL A 206 -21.91 6.14 -40.77
C VAL A 206 -22.49 7.54 -40.87
N LEU A 207 -21.80 8.55 -40.33
CA LEU A 207 -22.21 9.95 -40.43
C LEU A 207 -21.62 10.69 -41.64
N ASP A 208 -20.67 10.08 -42.35
CA ASP A 208 -20.13 10.64 -43.61
C ASP A 208 -21.11 10.41 -44.76
N LYS A 209 -21.45 11.48 -45.48
CA LYS A 209 -22.34 11.44 -46.66
C LYS A 209 -21.89 10.44 -47.72
N ALA A 210 -20.58 10.21 -47.86
CA ALA A 210 -20.04 9.28 -48.86
C ALA A 210 -20.27 7.81 -48.52
N THR A 211 -20.54 7.47 -47.25
CA THR A 211 -20.60 6.09 -46.76
C THR A 211 -21.81 5.80 -45.84
N SER A 212 -22.68 6.79 -45.64
CA SER A 212 -23.72 6.78 -44.59
C SER A 212 -24.68 5.59 -44.61
N ASP A 213 -25.05 5.09 -45.79
CA ASP A 213 -25.98 3.96 -45.97
C ASP A 213 -25.28 2.60 -46.11
N TYR A 214 -23.94 2.55 -46.17
CA TYR A 214 -23.20 1.30 -46.35
C TYR A 214 -23.43 0.32 -45.20
N ALA A 215 -23.23 0.77 -43.95
CA ALA A 215 -23.41 -0.08 -42.77
C ALA A 215 -24.85 -0.61 -42.67
N PHE A 216 -25.83 0.25 -42.97
CA PHE A 216 -27.24 -0.11 -43.03
C PHE A 216 -27.48 -1.20 -44.08
N LYS A 217 -27.02 -1.00 -45.33
CA LYS A 217 -27.20 -1.98 -46.41
C LYS A 217 -26.54 -3.32 -46.10
N CYS A 218 -25.35 -3.33 -45.49
CA CYS A 218 -24.69 -4.56 -45.04
C CYS A 218 -25.53 -5.33 -44.01
N LEU A 219 -26.10 -4.63 -43.02
CA LEU A 219 -26.92 -5.24 -41.98
C LEU A 219 -28.29 -5.69 -42.48
N SER A 220 -28.86 -5.02 -43.49
CA SER A 220 -30.13 -5.38 -44.13
C SER A 220 -30.14 -6.74 -44.83
N TYR A 221 -28.98 -7.36 -45.04
CA TYR A 221 -28.88 -8.75 -45.52
C TYR A 221 -29.31 -9.79 -44.47
N LEU A 222 -29.40 -9.39 -43.20
CA LEU A 222 -29.86 -10.22 -42.10
C LEU A 222 -31.39 -10.29 -42.07
N PRO A 223 -31.99 -11.41 -41.67
CA PRO A 223 -33.43 -11.51 -41.49
C PRO A 223 -33.92 -10.61 -40.35
N VAL A 224 -35.16 -10.14 -40.42
CA VAL A 224 -35.77 -9.34 -39.33
C VAL A 224 -36.10 -10.24 -38.13
N GLN A 225 -35.15 -10.36 -37.22
CA GLN A 225 -35.19 -11.24 -36.03
C GLN A 225 -34.55 -10.55 -34.81
N PRO A 226 -34.70 -11.07 -33.59
CA PRO A 226 -34.01 -10.56 -32.40
C PRO A 226 -32.49 -10.46 -32.63
N VAL A 227 -31.88 -9.42 -32.07
CA VAL A 227 -30.45 -9.11 -32.28
C VAL A 227 -29.70 -9.19 -30.97
N ILE A 228 -28.59 -9.93 -30.99
CA ILE A 228 -27.55 -9.90 -29.98
C ILE A 228 -26.37 -9.15 -30.57
N TRP A 229 -25.96 -8.06 -29.91
CA TRP A 229 -24.79 -7.27 -30.27
C TRP A 229 -23.65 -7.57 -29.31
N ASP A 230 -22.57 -8.12 -29.84
CA ASP A 230 -21.40 -8.47 -29.05
C ASP A 230 -20.58 -7.25 -28.66
N GLU A 231 -20.23 -7.11 -27.40
CA GLU A 231 -19.22 -6.18 -26.88
C GLU A 231 -18.05 -6.92 -26.20
N TYR A 232 -18.12 -8.25 -26.07
CA TYR A 232 -17.10 -9.06 -25.39
C TYR A 232 -15.76 -9.01 -26.15
N LEU A 233 -15.76 -9.20 -27.47
CA LEU A 233 -14.53 -9.20 -28.26
C LEU A 233 -13.80 -7.84 -28.27
N LYS A 234 -14.50 -6.77 -27.92
CA LYS A 234 -13.94 -5.40 -27.85
C LYS A 234 -13.48 -5.02 -26.45
N GLN A 235 -14.23 -5.43 -25.43
CA GLN A 235 -14.07 -4.91 -24.07
C GLN A 235 -13.66 -5.96 -23.03
N GLY A 236 -13.72 -7.24 -23.37
CA GLY A 236 -13.64 -8.34 -22.40
C GLY A 236 -14.89 -8.41 -21.50
N ARG A 237 -14.82 -9.23 -20.46
CA ARG A 237 -15.95 -9.47 -19.55
C ARG A 237 -16.25 -8.22 -18.71
N VAL A 238 -17.52 -7.99 -18.37
CA VAL A 238 -17.89 -6.93 -17.41
C VAL A 238 -17.18 -7.16 -16.08
N GLY A 239 -16.43 -6.16 -15.59
CA GLY A 239 -15.68 -6.25 -14.34
C GLY A 239 -14.23 -6.76 -14.50
N GLU A 240 -13.78 -7.02 -15.72
CA GLU A 240 -12.37 -7.27 -16.06
C GLU A 240 -11.58 -5.95 -16.26
N ASP A 241 -12.21 -4.82 -15.94
CA ASP A 241 -11.58 -3.52 -15.86
C ASP A 241 -10.68 -3.50 -14.61
N ASP A 242 -9.39 -3.80 -14.79
CA ASP A 242 -8.37 -3.54 -13.77
C ASP A 242 -8.53 -2.10 -13.27
N VAL A 243 -8.57 -1.90 -11.95
CA VAL A 243 -8.76 -0.58 -11.31
C VAL A 243 -7.73 0.42 -11.86
N PHE A 244 -6.53 -0.04 -12.16
CA PHE A 244 -5.48 0.79 -12.77
C PHE A 244 -5.77 1.17 -14.21
N ARG A 245 -6.46 0.32 -14.99
CA ARG A 245 -6.90 0.64 -16.35
C ARG A 245 -7.83 1.85 -16.33
N VAL A 246 -8.83 1.84 -15.45
CA VAL A 246 -9.77 2.96 -15.28
C VAL A 246 -9.05 4.22 -14.78
N LEU A 247 -8.11 4.07 -13.84
CA LEU A 247 -7.34 5.19 -13.30
C LEU A 247 -6.47 5.88 -14.37
N PHE A 248 -5.91 5.11 -15.31
CA PHE A 248 -5.01 5.62 -16.35
C PHE A 248 -5.70 6.01 -17.65
N GLU A 249 -6.95 5.59 -17.87
CA GLU A 249 -7.77 6.01 -19.00
C GLU A 249 -8.09 7.51 -18.95
N HIS A 250 -8.36 8.04 -17.75
CA HIS A 250 -8.62 9.45 -17.56
C HIS A 250 -7.34 10.22 -17.26
N ALA A 251 -6.99 11.18 -18.13
CA ALA A 251 -5.78 11.99 -17.98
C ALA A 251 -5.69 12.71 -16.61
N SER A 252 -6.81 13.18 -16.07
CA SER A 252 -6.86 13.83 -14.76
C SER A 252 -6.51 12.88 -13.61
N LEU A 253 -7.10 11.68 -13.60
CA LEU A 253 -6.82 10.64 -12.59
C LEU A 253 -5.37 10.13 -12.71
N LYS A 254 -4.87 9.99 -13.93
CA LYS A 254 -3.47 9.64 -14.21
C LYS A 254 -2.50 10.65 -13.59
N TRP A 255 -2.73 11.96 -13.79
CA TRP A 255 -1.89 13.00 -13.18
C TRP A 255 -2.06 13.07 -11.66
N ALA A 256 -3.28 12.90 -11.14
CA ALA A 256 -3.52 12.84 -9.70
C ALA A 256 -2.71 11.70 -9.05
N TYR A 257 -2.66 10.53 -9.69
CA TYR A 257 -1.86 9.39 -9.25
C TYR A 257 -0.35 9.68 -9.28
N TYR A 258 0.16 10.29 -10.36
CA TYR A 258 1.57 10.67 -10.44
C TYR A 258 1.96 11.72 -9.40
N ILE A 259 1.11 12.73 -9.17
CA ILE A 259 1.32 13.75 -8.14
C ILE A 259 1.29 13.12 -6.75
N MET A 260 0.38 12.18 -6.48
CA MET A 260 0.32 11.44 -5.23
C MET A 260 1.63 10.68 -4.95
N ILE A 261 2.10 9.89 -5.92
CA ILE A 261 3.38 9.16 -5.79
C ILE A 261 4.54 10.12 -5.58
N LEU A 262 4.62 11.17 -6.40
CA LEU A 262 5.67 12.18 -6.27
C LEU A 262 5.62 12.84 -4.89
N GLY A 263 4.43 13.16 -4.38
CA GLY A 263 4.22 13.74 -3.06
C GLY A 263 4.67 12.82 -1.93
N ILE A 264 4.36 11.52 -2.00
CA ILE A 264 4.84 10.52 -1.05
C ILE A 264 6.37 10.44 -1.07
N LEU A 265 6.96 10.42 -2.26
CA LEU A 265 8.41 10.32 -2.43
C LEU A 265 9.11 11.55 -1.84
N ILE A 266 8.58 12.74 -2.11
CA ILE A 266 9.03 14.00 -1.51
C ILE A 266 8.88 13.95 0.02
N PHE A 267 7.73 13.51 0.53
CA PHE A 267 7.48 13.38 1.97
C PHE A 267 8.50 12.48 2.65
N ILE A 268 8.79 11.30 2.07
CA ILE A 268 9.80 10.38 2.59
C ILE A 268 11.19 11.03 2.63
N ILE A 269 11.61 11.73 1.58
CA ILE A 269 12.91 12.41 1.54
C ILE A 269 13.04 13.47 2.66
N PHE A 270 11.98 14.25 2.88
CA PHE A 270 12.00 15.30 3.91
C PHE A 270 11.91 14.73 5.33
N GLU A 271 11.10 13.69 5.54
CA GLU A 271 10.89 13.08 6.86
C GLU A 271 12.06 12.20 7.28
N ALA A 272 12.70 11.51 6.33
CA ALA A 272 13.93 10.75 6.57
C ALA A 272 15.07 11.64 7.09
N LYS A 273 15.13 12.91 6.67
CA LYS A 273 16.17 13.86 7.10
C LYS A 273 15.91 14.46 8.49
N ARG A 274 14.68 14.39 9.03
CA ARG A 274 14.27 15.13 10.24
C ARG A 274 14.20 14.32 11.55
N ARG A 275 14.60 13.04 11.56
CA ARG A 275 14.64 12.25 12.81
C ARG A 275 16.02 12.28 13.44
N GLN A 276 16.19 13.06 14.52
CA GLN A 276 17.39 13.03 15.35
C GLN A 276 17.51 11.68 16.09
N ARG A 277 18.74 11.20 16.30
CA ARG A 277 19.00 9.96 17.06
C ARG A 277 18.55 10.12 18.52
N ILE A 278 18.01 9.05 19.09
CA ILE A 278 17.65 8.95 20.51
C ILE A 278 18.90 9.22 21.35
N ILE A 279 18.83 10.16 22.29
CA ILE A 279 19.89 10.43 23.26
C ILE A 279 19.89 9.28 24.27
N PRO A 280 20.98 8.52 24.44
CA PRO A 280 21.04 7.43 25.41
C PRO A 280 21.03 7.99 26.84
N VAL A 281 20.26 7.37 27.73
CA VAL A 281 20.21 7.70 29.16
C VAL A 281 21.37 7.00 29.86
N ILE A 282 22.23 7.77 30.55
CA ILE A 282 23.35 7.25 31.35
C ILE A 282 22.90 7.18 32.81
N GLU A 283 22.82 5.98 33.39
CA GLU A 283 22.45 5.80 34.81
C GLU A 283 23.63 6.13 35.74
N PRO A 284 23.41 6.80 36.90
CA PRO A 284 24.46 7.09 37.87
C PRO A 284 24.90 5.83 38.64
N LEU A 285 26.16 5.80 39.09
CA LEU A 285 26.77 4.67 39.80
C LEU A 285 26.11 4.44 41.19
N PRO A 286 25.77 3.19 41.57
CA PRO A 286 25.21 2.87 42.87
C PRO A 286 26.26 2.96 44.02
N ASN A 287 25.77 3.26 45.22
CA ASN A 287 26.59 3.56 46.40
C ASN A 287 27.00 2.27 47.16
N ASN A 288 27.98 1.55 46.63
CA ASN A 288 28.38 0.20 47.07
C ASN A 288 28.98 0.12 48.50
N THR A 289 29.35 1.26 49.11
CA THR A 289 29.92 1.29 50.47
C THR A 289 28.92 0.83 51.53
N LEU A 290 27.66 1.26 51.43
CA LEU A 290 26.62 0.90 52.41
C LEU A 290 26.30 -0.60 52.37
N GLU A 291 26.31 -1.18 51.17
CA GLU A 291 26.02 -2.59 50.95
C GLU A 291 27.13 -3.46 51.54
N PHE A 292 28.39 -3.09 51.33
CA PHE A 292 29.55 -3.77 51.93
C PHE A 292 29.53 -3.73 53.46
N THR A 293 29.23 -2.58 54.07
CA THR A 293 29.15 -2.46 55.53
C THR A 293 28.06 -3.35 56.13
N LYS A 294 26.91 -3.49 55.46
CA LYS A 294 25.82 -4.38 55.90
C LYS A 294 26.23 -5.85 55.85
N VAL A 295 26.95 -6.28 54.81
CA VAL A 295 27.41 -7.66 54.66
C VAL A 295 28.41 -8.04 55.76
N ILE A 296 29.37 -7.15 56.07
CA ILE A 296 30.31 -7.38 57.17
C ILE A 296 29.56 -7.42 58.51
N GLY A 297 28.65 -6.48 58.75
CA GLY A 297 27.83 -6.46 59.98
C GLY A 297 27.04 -7.76 60.18
N ALA A 298 26.41 -8.28 59.13
CA ALA A 298 25.64 -9.52 59.17
C ALA A 298 26.51 -10.76 59.42
N LEU A 299 27.72 -10.82 58.85
CA LEU A 299 28.66 -11.91 59.10
C LEU A 299 29.06 -11.99 60.58
N TYR A 300 29.35 -10.84 61.19
CA TYR A 300 29.72 -10.77 62.61
C TYR A 300 28.54 -11.05 63.53
N PHE A 301 27.33 -10.57 63.18
CA PHE A 301 26.10 -10.87 63.93
C PHE A 301 25.81 -12.37 63.97
N ASN A 302 25.95 -13.07 62.83
CA ASN A 302 25.65 -14.50 62.75
C ASN A 302 26.70 -15.41 63.40
N LYS A 303 27.93 -14.94 63.61
CA LYS A 303 29.02 -15.76 64.16
C LYS A 303 29.00 -15.87 65.69
N ALA A 304 28.18 -15.06 66.38
CA ALA A 304 27.87 -15.08 67.82
C ALA A 304 29.09 -15.17 68.79
N ASP A 305 30.30 -14.85 68.35
CA ASP A 305 31.49 -14.79 69.19
C ASP A 305 31.54 -13.44 69.92
N HIS A 306 30.80 -13.36 71.03
CA HIS A 306 30.66 -12.14 71.82
C HIS A 306 32.00 -11.69 72.43
N THR A 307 32.90 -12.63 72.72
CA THR A 307 34.20 -12.36 73.32
C THR A 307 35.15 -11.74 72.32
N ASP A 308 35.24 -12.26 71.09
CA ASP A 308 36.03 -11.64 70.02
C ASP A 308 35.50 -10.24 69.68
N ALA A 309 34.18 -10.09 69.59
CA ALA A 309 33.55 -8.79 69.35
C ALA A 309 33.84 -7.77 70.46
N ALA A 310 33.75 -8.17 71.73
CA ALA A 310 34.06 -7.31 72.88
C ALA A 310 35.53 -6.90 72.90
N LYS A 311 36.46 -7.84 72.69
CA LYS A 311 37.91 -7.56 72.63
C LYS A 311 38.25 -6.58 71.51
N LYS A 312 37.67 -6.76 70.33
CA LYS A 312 37.84 -5.82 69.21
C LYS A 312 37.29 -4.43 69.54
N LYS A 313 36.08 -4.33 70.11
CA LYS A 313 35.51 -3.05 70.55
C LYS A 313 36.38 -2.33 71.58
N VAL A 314 36.89 -3.06 72.57
CA VAL A 314 37.85 -2.53 73.55
C VAL A 314 39.11 -2.01 72.84
N ASN A 315 39.71 -2.80 71.95
CA ASN A 315 40.92 -2.39 71.24
C ASN A 315 40.70 -1.11 70.40
N PHE A 316 39.56 -1.01 69.71
CA PHE A 316 39.20 0.19 68.96
C PHE A 316 38.98 1.40 69.88
N LEU A 317 38.30 1.23 71.02
CA LEU A 317 38.14 2.29 71.99
C LEU A 317 39.50 2.78 72.52
N LEU A 318 40.39 1.87 72.93
CA LEU A 318 41.71 2.24 73.43
C LEU A 318 42.57 2.92 72.37
N GLU A 319 42.48 2.50 71.10
CA GLU A 319 43.12 3.18 69.97
C GLU A 319 42.53 4.57 69.72
N PHE A 320 41.21 4.73 69.81
CA PHE A 320 40.53 6.02 69.70
C PHE A 320 41.01 6.96 70.81
N ILE A 321 41.10 6.47 72.05
CA ILE A 321 41.61 7.24 73.19
C ILE A 321 43.06 7.67 72.94
N ARG A 322 43.92 6.75 72.50
CA ARG A 322 45.32 7.05 72.17
C ARG A 322 45.46 8.07 71.05
N THR A 323 44.65 7.98 70.00
CA THR A 323 44.79 8.81 68.80
C THR A 323 44.16 10.19 68.96
N HIS A 324 43.00 10.28 69.62
CA HIS A 324 42.26 11.55 69.73
C HIS A 324 42.54 12.31 71.03
N PHE A 325 42.89 11.61 72.11
CA PHE A 325 43.20 12.24 73.40
C PHE A 325 44.67 12.14 73.78
N PHE A 326 45.50 11.40 73.01
CA PHE A 326 46.93 11.25 73.25
C PHE A 326 47.27 10.70 74.65
N GLU A 327 46.37 9.87 75.20
CA GLU A 327 46.54 9.24 76.52
C GLU A 327 47.14 7.84 76.39
N ARG A 328 47.99 7.46 77.35
CA ARG A 328 48.59 6.11 77.39
C ARG A 328 47.59 5.14 78.00
N THR A 329 47.18 4.11 77.25
CA THR A 329 46.18 3.11 77.69
C THR A 329 46.81 1.78 78.12
N ASN A 330 48.09 1.78 78.48
CA ASN A 330 48.81 0.57 78.86
C ASN A 330 48.34 0.07 80.24
N GLU A 331 48.25 0.99 81.18
CA GLU A 331 47.78 0.81 82.55
C GLU A 331 46.53 1.65 82.72
N LEU A 332 45.40 1.00 83.02
CA LEU A 332 44.08 1.62 83.16
C LEU A 332 43.72 1.64 84.64
N ASP A 333 44.52 2.28 85.49
CA ASP A 333 44.39 2.31 86.95
C ASP A 333 43.49 3.46 87.46
N GLY A 334 43.43 3.66 88.78
CA GLY A 334 42.63 4.73 89.38
C GLY A 334 43.10 6.13 88.98
N ASP A 335 44.41 6.31 88.82
CA ASP A 335 45.01 7.58 88.40
C ASP A 335 44.66 7.91 86.94
N PHE A 336 44.64 6.90 86.07
CA PHE A 336 44.15 7.04 84.69
C PHE A 336 42.69 7.50 84.66
N ILE A 337 41.81 6.89 85.47
CA ILE A 337 40.39 7.25 85.53
C ILE A 337 40.23 8.70 85.95
N GLU A 338 40.92 9.15 86.99
CA GLU A 338 40.82 10.52 87.48
C GLU A 338 41.35 11.54 86.46
N HIS A 339 42.50 11.24 85.84
CA HIS A 339 43.09 12.09 84.81
C HIS A 339 42.19 12.19 83.56
N PHE A 340 41.68 11.05 83.08
CA PHE A 340 40.89 10.98 81.87
C PHE A 340 39.48 11.57 82.07
N THR A 341 38.89 11.40 83.26
CA THR A 341 37.62 12.07 83.65
C THR A 341 37.80 13.59 83.62
N ARG A 342 38.87 14.11 84.23
CA ARG A 342 39.14 15.57 84.23
C ARG A 342 39.37 16.13 82.83
N LYS A 343 39.97 15.34 81.94
CA LYS A 343 40.28 15.75 80.56
C LYS A 343 39.05 15.73 79.64
N THR A 344 38.17 14.76 79.81
CA THR A 344 36.96 14.61 78.98
C THR A 344 35.78 15.40 79.53
N GLY A 345 35.73 15.63 80.85
CA GLY A 345 34.58 16.24 81.52
C GLY A 345 33.37 15.31 81.62
N TRP A 346 33.53 14.01 81.31
CA TRP A 346 32.46 13.03 81.43
C TRP A 346 32.21 12.67 82.90
N ASP A 347 31.04 12.10 83.19
CA ASP A 347 30.66 11.73 84.55
C ASP A 347 31.63 10.70 85.17
N LYS A 348 32.09 10.97 86.40
CA LYS A 348 33.13 10.16 87.07
C LYS A 348 32.66 8.72 87.32
N GLU A 349 31.39 8.53 87.69
CA GLU A 349 30.84 7.20 87.97
C GLU A 349 30.73 6.39 86.68
N LYS A 350 30.28 7.01 85.58
CA LYS A 350 30.21 6.37 84.26
C LYS A 350 31.59 6.07 83.66
N MET A 351 32.55 6.98 83.82
CA MET A 351 33.93 6.75 83.39
C MET A 351 34.54 5.56 84.13
N GLN A 352 34.32 5.48 85.45
CA GLN A 352 34.78 4.36 86.25
C GLN A 352 34.15 3.05 85.77
N GLN A 353 32.83 3.01 85.54
CA GLN A 353 32.14 1.83 85.02
C GLN A 353 32.67 1.40 83.65
N LEU A 354 32.89 2.34 82.71
CA LEU A 354 33.45 2.03 81.39
C LEU A 354 34.85 1.42 81.51
N ILE A 355 35.76 2.06 82.26
CA ILE A 355 37.16 1.61 82.36
C ILE A 355 37.28 0.29 83.14
N GLU A 356 36.46 0.07 84.17
CA GLU A 356 36.40 -1.21 84.88
C GLU A 356 35.88 -2.34 83.98
N THR A 357 34.83 -2.08 83.20
CA THR A 357 34.29 -3.04 82.22
C THR A 357 35.32 -3.36 81.13
N VAL A 358 36.02 -2.34 80.62
CA VAL A 358 37.12 -2.50 79.66
C VAL A 358 38.26 -3.33 80.25
N ARG A 359 38.63 -3.06 81.51
CA ARG A 359 39.68 -3.82 82.21
C ARG A 359 39.28 -5.28 82.38
N TRP A 360 38.03 -5.55 82.76
CA TRP A 360 37.50 -6.90 82.88
C TRP A 360 37.57 -7.66 81.56
N VAL A 361 37.06 -7.08 80.47
CA VAL A 361 37.09 -7.70 79.13
C VAL A 361 38.51 -7.97 78.63
N ARG A 362 39.46 -7.07 78.94
CA ARG A 362 40.88 -7.24 78.58
C ARG A 362 41.55 -8.43 79.27
N LEU A 363 41.09 -8.80 80.46
CA LEU A 363 41.63 -9.91 81.26
C LEU A 363 40.97 -11.26 80.95
N LEU A 364 39.93 -11.30 80.10
CA LEU A 364 39.24 -12.54 79.76
C LEU A 364 40.12 -13.46 78.89
N PRO A 365 40.21 -14.76 79.21
CA PRO A 365 40.81 -15.77 78.33
C PRO A 365 40.14 -15.79 76.94
N ASP A 366 40.87 -16.20 75.90
CA ASP A 366 40.34 -16.26 74.52
C ASP A 366 39.21 -17.29 74.35
N ASN A 367 39.12 -18.29 75.23
CA ASN A 367 38.09 -19.32 75.23
C ASN A 367 36.93 -19.03 76.19
N TYR A 368 36.88 -17.84 76.80
CA TYR A 368 35.76 -17.45 77.64
C TYR A 368 34.56 -17.09 76.76
N GLU A 369 33.36 -17.60 77.06
CA GLU A 369 32.12 -17.20 76.39
C GLU A 369 31.46 -16.06 77.17
N LEU A 370 31.56 -14.85 76.62
CA LEU A 370 30.93 -13.65 77.18
C LEU A 370 29.42 -13.70 76.96
N ALA A 371 28.62 -13.40 78.00
CA ALA A 371 27.18 -13.29 77.84
C ALA A 371 26.82 -12.10 76.95
N GLU A 372 25.76 -12.26 76.14
CA GLU A 372 25.28 -11.21 75.23
C GLU A 372 24.93 -9.92 75.99
N SER A 373 24.38 -10.02 77.20
CA SER A 373 24.07 -8.89 78.08
C SER A 373 25.28 -8.04 78.39
N ASP A 374 26.44 -8.67 78.62
CA ASP A 374 27.67 -8.00 79.01
C ASP A 374 28.31 -7.29 77.80
N LEU A 375 28.20 -7.90 76.62
CA LEU A 375 28.60 -7.25 75.36
C LEU A 375 27.72 -6.03 75.05
N ILE A 376 26.40 -6.14 75.24
CA ILE A 376 25.47 -5.04 75.05
C ILE A 376 25.77 -3.92 76.06
N GLN A 377 26.03 -4.24 77.32
CA GLN A 377 26.40 -3.26 78.33
C GLN A 377 27.69 -2.53 77.96
N LEU A 378 28.75 -3.26 77.57
CA LEU A 378 29.99 -2.68 77.09
C LEU A 378 29.74 -1.75 75.89
N ASN A 379 28.95 -2.21 74.90
CA ASN A 379 28.62 -1.42 73.72
C ASN A 379 27.92 -0.11 74.09
N ASN A 380 26.92 -0.17 74.96
CA ASN A 380 26.16 1.01 75.35
C ASN A 380 27.02 2.03 76.09
N LEU A 381 27.93 1.58 76.97
CA LEU A 381 28.88 2.46 77.64
C LEU A 381 29.87 3.12 76.65
N ILE A 382 30.32 2.37 75.63
CA ILE A 382 31.21 2.90 74.57
C ILE A 382 30.48 3.93 73.70
N GLU A 383 29.26 3.60 73.24
CA GLU A 383 28.46 4.49 72.40
C GLU A 383 28.04 5.76 73.14
N GLU A 384 27.66 5.65 74.41
CA GLU A 384 27.36 6.81 75.25
C GLU A 384 28.59 7.72 75.40
N PHE A 385 29.77 7.14 75.59
CA PHE A 385 31.03 7.89 75.59
C PHE A 385 31.29 8.57 74.24
N TYR A 386 31.17 7.86 73.12
CA TYR A 386 31.38 8.44 71.80
C TYR A 386 30.38 9.54 71.45
N GLN A 387 29.12 9.36 71.82
CA GLN A 387 28.09 10.36 71.63
C GLN A 387 28.41 11.63 72.42
N PHE A 388 28.78 11.50 73.70
CA PHE A 388 29.21 12.64 74.51
C PHE A 388 30.41 13.37 73.88
N ILE A 389 31.41 12.64 73.38
CA ILE A 389 32.58 13.25 72.72
C ILE A 389 32.23 13.90 71.38
N ALA A 390 31.32 13.32 70.60
CA ALA A 390 30.85 13.89 69.33
C ALA A 390 30.07 15.19 69.56
N GLU A 391 29.19 15.21 70.57
CA GLU A 391 28.46 16.39 71.02
C GLU A 391 29.40 17.46 71.60
N ALA A 392 30.45 17.07 72.34
CA ALA A 392 31.44 18.00 72.87
C ALA A 392 32.36 18.60 71.78
N LYS A 393 32.66 17.86 70.70
CA LYS A 393 33.40 18.35 69.52
C LYS A 393 32.56 19.25 68.61
N HIS A 394 31.25 19.17 68.72
CA HIS A 394 30.29 20.02 68.00
C HIS A 394 29.32 20.65 69.00
N PRO A 395 29.71 21.70 69.75
CA PRO A 395 28.76 22.45 70.54
C PRO A 395 27.65 22.91 69.59
N SER A 396 26.43 22.47 69.89
CA SER A 396 25.22 22.81 69.17
C SER A 396 25.20 24.31 68.87
N VAL A 397 25.17 24.63 67.57
CA VAL A 397 24.83 25.98 67.09
C VAL A 397 23.47 26.31 67.70
N GLY A 398 23.46 27.26 68.62
CA GLY A 398 22.26 27.74 69.28
C GLY A 398 21.22 28.19 68.24
N VAL A 399 20.06 27.55 68.25
CA VAL A 399 18.86 28.12 67.64
C VAL A 399 18.33 29.15 68.63
N ASN A 400 18.79 30.39 68.44
CA ASN A 400 18.21 31.58 69.05
C ASN A 400 17.22 32.15 68.03
N ASN A 401 15.93 31.84 68.15
CA ASN A 401 14.86 32.52 67.42
C ASN A 401 13.97 33.27 68.43
N ASN A 402 14.40 34.48 68.76
CA ASN A 402 13.52 35.57 69.16
C ASN A 402 13.33 36.47 67.93
N ASN A 403 12.18 36.33 67.26
CA ASN A 403 11.30 37.40 66.76
C ASN A 403 10.13 36.78 66.00
#